data_AF-A0A946VDY5-F1
#
_entry.id   AF-A0A946VDY5-F1
#
_cell.length_a   1.000
_cell.length_b   1.000
_cell.length_c   1.000
_cell.angle_alpha   90.00
_cell.angle_beta   90.00
_cell.angle_gamma   90.00
#
_symmetry.space_group_name_H-M   'P 1'
#
loop_
_entity.id
_entity.type
_entity.pdbx_description
1 polymer ?
#
loop_
_entity_poly.entity_id
_entity_poly.type
_entity_poly.pdbx_seq_one_letter_code
_entity_poly.pdbx_strand_id
1 'polypeptide(L)' 'MPSQVTPTATEHTDKDTCFHCGLPVPPSLDLAVTIDGHEQPMCCHGCQAVA' A
#
# COMPACT_ATOMS: atom_id res chain seq x y z
N MET A 1 6.75 -27.36 -16.71
CA MET A 1 5.71 -26.97 -15.75
C MET A 1 5.89 -25.50 -15.40
N PRO A 2 5.12 -24.57 -15.98
CA PRO A 2 5.04 -23.22 -15.45
C PRO A 2 4.04 -23.22 -14.29
N SER A 3 4.57 -23.27 -13.06
CA SER A 3 3.80 -23.04 -11.84
C SER A 3 3.33 -21.59 -11.82
N GLN A 4 2.12 -21.37 -12.34
CA GLN A 4 1.35 -20.17 -12.15
C GLN A 4 0.93 -20.09 -10.68
N VAL A 5 1.70 -19.35 -9.88
CA VAL A 5 1.15 -18.69 -8.70
C VAL A 5 0.83 -17.27 -9.13
N THR A 6 -0.37 -17.12 -9.67
CA THR A 6 -1.08 -15.85 -9.73
C THR A 6 -1.62 -15.56 -8.34
N PRO A 7 -1.14 -14.55 -7.60
CA PRO A 7 -2.02 -13.86 -6.69
C PRO A 7 -2.99 -13.04 -7.54
N THR A 8 -4.24 -13.50 -7.62
CA THR A 8 -5.37 -12.67 -8.02
C THR A 8 -5.51 -11.56 -6.99
N ALA A 9 -4.82 -10.44 -7.21
CA ALA A 9 -5.04 -9.17 -6.52
C ALA A 9 -6.02 -8.35 -7.36
N THR A 10 -7.25 -8.81 -7.41
CA THR A 10 -8.41 -8.10 -7.96
C THR A 10 -9.45 -8.37 -6.89
N GLU A 11 -9.79 -7.44 -6.00
CA GLU A 11 -10.37 -6.13 -6.31
C GLU A 11 -9.95 -5.12 -5.20
N HIS A 12 -9.05 -4.20 -5.54
CA HIS A 12 -8.71 -3.08 -4.65
C HIS A 12 -9.75 -1.98 -4.84
N THR A 13 -10.62 -1.77 -3.84
CA THR A 13 -11.33 -0.51 -3.69
C THR A 13 -10.31 0.52 -3.21
N ASP A 14 -9.61 1.10 -4.19
CA ASP A 14 -8.58 2.10 -4.03
C ASP A 14 -9.22 3.38 -3.48
N LYS A 15 -9.03 3.63 -2.19
CA LYS A 15 -9.44 4.90 -1.59
C LYS A 15 -8.26 5.77 -1.20
N ASP A 16 -7.06 5.20 -1.10
CA ASP A 16 -5.88 5.89 -0.59
C ASP A 16 -4.63 5.50 -1.37
N THR A 17 -3.82 6.49 -1.75
CA THR A 17 -2.59 6.29 -2.54
C THR A 17 -1.36 6.48 -1.66
N CYS A 18 -0.38 5.59 -1.75
CA CYS A 18 0.84 5.64 -0.95
C CYS A 18 1.60 6.94 -1.14
N PHE A 19 1.90 7.66 -0.06
CA PHE A 19 2.62 8.92 -0.10
C PHE A 19 4.07 8.78 -0.59
N HIS A 20 4.68 7.61 -0.41
CA HIS A 20 6.08 7.37 -0.78
C HIS A 20 6.28 7.06 -2.27
N CYS A 21 5.41 6.21 -2.86
CA CYS A 21 5.60 5.70 -4.23
C CYS A 21 4.41 5.99 -5.16
N GLY A 22 3.31 6.55 -4.65
CA GLY A 22 2.11 6.88 -5.42
C GLY A 22 1.28 5.68 -5.86
N LEU A 23 1.56 4.47 -5.36
CA LEU A 23 0.78 3.27 -5.68
C LEU A 23 -0.52 3.18 -4.87
N PRO A 24 -1.56 2.55 -5.43
CA PRO A 24 -2.81 2.29 -4.72
C PRO A 24 -2.59 1.46 -3.46
N VAL A 25 -3.09 1.91 -2.31
CA VAL A 25 -2.99 1.17 -1.04
C VAL A 25 -4.08 0.09 -1.02
N PRO A 26 -3.73 -1.19 -0.78
CA PRO A 26 -4.72 -2.24 -0.61
C PRO A 26 -5.67 -1.89 0.53
N PRO A 27 -7.00 -2.06 0.37
CA PRO A 27 -7.95 -1.82 1.46
C PRO A 27 -7.76 -2.79 2.64
N SER A 28 -7.06 -3.91 2.43
CA SER A 28 -6.67 -4.85 3.49
C SER A 28 -5.42 -4.42 4.26
N LEU A 29 -4.79 -3.32 3.86
CA LEU A 29 -3.51 -2.85 4.37
C LEU A 29 -3.62 -1.40 4.81
N ASP A 30 -4.05 -1.22 6.06
CA ASP A 30 -4.19 0.09 6.71
C ASP A 30 -2.85 0.50 7.32
N LEU A 31 -1.92 0.90 6.45
CA LEU A 31 -0.62 1.42 6.88
C LEU A 31 -0.60 2.93 6.64
N ALA A 32 -0.33 3.69 7.70
CA ALA A 32 -0.15 5.13 7.62
C ALA A 32 1.02 5.57 8.51
N VAL A 33 1.58 6.74 8.21
CA VAL A 33 2.66 7.36 8.99
C VAL A 33 2.32 8.82 9.24
N THR A 34 2.67 9.32 10.42
CA THR A 34 2.44 10.73 10.75
C THR A 34 3.60 11.59 10.25
N ILE A 35 3.37 12.41 9.23
CA ILE A 35 4.33 13.37 8.68
C ILE A 35 3.77 14.76 8.92
N ASP A 36 4.52 15.66 9.55
CA ASP A 36 4.07 17.02 9.88
C ASP A 36 2.73 17.07 10.67
N GLY A 37 2.41 16.02 11.42
CA GLY A 37 1.14 15.90 12.16
C GLY A 37 -0.05 15.41 11.32
N HIS A 38 0.17 15.03 10.06
CA HIS A 38 -0.84 14.47 9.16
C HIS A 38 -0.57 12.99 8.90
N GLU A 39 -1.62 12.17 8.94
CA GLU A 39 -1.53 10.76 8.58
C GLU A 39 -1.42 10.61 7.06
N GLN A 40 -0.33 9.99 6.60
CA GLN A 40 -0.05 9.71 5.21
C GLN A 40 -0.08 8.19 4.95
N PRO A 41 -0.94 7.71 4.04
CA PRO A 41 -1.10 6.28 3.77
C PRO A 41 0.14 5.70 3.06
N MET A 42 0.39 4.41 3.28
CA MET A 42 1.54 3.65 2.78
C MET A 42 1.10 2.31 2.17
N CYS A 43 1.70 1.92 1.04
CA CYS A 43 1.33 0.66 0.39
C CYS A 43 2.00 -0.58 1.00
N CYS A 44 3.00 -0.42 1.87
CA CYS A 44 3.69 -1.53 2.52
C CYS A 44 4.53 -1.04 3.73
N HIS A 45 4.85 -1.96 4.65
CA HIS A 45 5.72 -1.67 5.79
C HIS A 45 7.10 -1.16 5.37
N GLY A 46 7.59 -1.52 4.17
CA GLY A 46 8.84 -1.01 3.63
C GLY A 46 8.80 0.48 3.34
N CYS A 47 7.69 0.98 2.79
CA CYS A 47 7.51 2.43 2.54
C CYS A 47 7.34 3.19 3.86
N GLN A 48 6.63 2.60 4.83
CA GLN A 48 6.50 3.18 6.18
C GLN A 48 7.85 3.28 6.90
N ALA A 49 8.74 2.30 6.74
CA ALA A 49 10.01 2.25 7.45
C ALA A 49 11.05 3.29 6.99
N VAL A 50 10.86 3.88 5.79
CA VAL A 50 11.80 4.85 5.21
C VAL A 50 11.27 6.28 5.18
N ALA A 51 10.00 6.48 5.55
CA ALA A 51 9.31 7.77 5.54
C ALA A 51 9.54 8.56 6.84
#